data_AF-A0A7L3YTE5-F1
#
_entry.id   AF-A0A7L3YTE5-F1
#
_cell.length_a   1.000
_cell.length_b   1.000
_cell.length_c   1.000
_cell.angle_alpha   90.00
_cell.angle_beta   90.00
_cell.angle_gamma   90.00
#
_symmetry.space_group_name_H-M   'P 1'
#
loop_
_entity.id
_entity.type
_entity.pdbx_description
1 polymer ?
#
loop_
_entity_poly.entity_id
_entity_poly.type
_entity_poly.pdbx_seq_one_letter_code
_entity_poly.pdbx_strand_id
1 'polypeptide(L)'
;MMRVFLILLWTMNLVQPNVPQAAGVQVFPPVNFTLTVSALAQVLLHWKPNPNQEQTNYTIRYDVKILSPVPEEYDTMKTHSLRTAALHNGFSAHIRMLLLHNELQMRSDWVKEELPPPPGTPETSVTNLSCVTRITISNTVSLHCTWLPGQGAPEDTEYFLFYRYKAYTEECQDYIKDKWNRNTECRFSATRIDPEEVDELIVIHINGSSKYAAIKPFQQLFNQNAIEKVNVPRNVTVFLDQNDLLATWEKPISPFREECFEYEFYLCNLKSGTKQILKISSNDFRLWIDVTNRYSIQIRANHHICCTRGFWSDWSEIIYVGKN
;
A
#
# COMPACT_ATOMS: atom_id res chain seq x y z
N MET A 1 -41.77 50.40 -43.11
CA MET A 1 -40.48 49.68 -43.29
C MET A 1 -39.96 49.33 -41.92
N MET A 2 -40.09 48.07 -41.51
CA MET A 2 -39.59 47.58 -40.22
C MET A 2 -39.02 46.18 -40.47
N ARG A 3 -37.70 46.06 -40.39
CA ARG A 3 -36.97 44.79 -40.55
C ARG A 3 -37.02 44.04 -39.23
N VAL A 4 -37.66 42.88 -39.21
CA VAL A 4 -37.62 41.93 -38.09
C VAL A 4 -36.50 40.93 -38.38
N PHE A 5 -35.51 40.89 -37.49
CA PHE A 5 -34.45 39.88 -37.50
C PHE A 5 -34.96 38.62 -36.79
N LEU A 6 -35.05 37.51 -37.53
CA LEU A 6 -35.26 36.17 -36.96
C LEU A 6 -33.90 35.56 -36.65
N ILE A 7 -33.60 35.39 -35.36
CA ILE A 7 -32.43 34.64 -34.88
C ILE A 7 -32.83 33.16 -34.84
N LEU A 8 -32.23 32.35 -35.70
CA LEU A 8 -32.35 30.89 -35.67
C LEU A 8 -31.28 30.33 -34.73
N LEU A 9 -31.70 29.76 -33.59
CA LEU A 9 -30.85 28.92 -32.74
C LEU A 9 -30.49 27.63 -33.51
N TRP A 10 -29.20 27.38 -33.69
CA TRP A 10 -28.70 26.10 -34.16
C TRP A 10 -28.38 25.21 -32.95
N THR A 11 -29.18 24.15 -32.75
CA THR A 11 -28.80 23.05 -31.87
C THR A 11 -27.77 22.18 -32.59
N MET A 12 -26.50 22.25 -32.19
CA MET A 12 -25.51 21.28 -32.63
C MET A 12 -25.77 19.94 -31.92
N ASN A 13 -26.38 19.00 -32.63
CA ASN A 13 -26.29 17.60 -32.26
C ASN A 13 -24.84 17.15 -32.53
N LEU A 14 -24.04 17.03 -31.46
CA LEU A 14 -22.75 16.34 -31.50
C LEU A 14 -23.04 14.84 -31.71
N VAL A 15 -23.06 14.43 -32.98
CA VAL A 15 -22.96 13.03 -33.37
C VAL A 15 -21.56 12.56 -32.96
N GLN A 16 -21.48 11.63 -32.01
CA GLN A 16 -20.24 10.92 -31.73
C GLN A 16 -19.79 10.22 -33.02
N PRO A 17 -18.51 10.31 -33.42
CA PRO A 17 -18.04 9.60 -34.60
C PRO A 17 -18.11 8.11 -34.32
N ASN A 18 -18.99 7.41 -35.02
CA ASN A 18 -18.94 5.96 -35.13
C ASN A 18 -17.59 5.58 -35.76
N VAL A 19 -16.77 4.89 -34.98
CA VAL A 19 -15.55 4.25 -35.47
C VAL A 19 -15.96 3.24 -36.55
N PRO A 20 -15.37 3.27 -37.76
CA PRO A 20 -15.73 2.33 -38.81
C PRO A 20 -15.33 0.91 -38.39
N GLN A 21 -16.32 0.02 -38.21
CA GLN A 21 -16.08 -1.42 -38.18
C GLN A 21 -15.61 -1.85 -39.57
N ALA A 22 -14.37 -2.32 -39.67
CA ALA A 22 -13.87 -2.95 -40.87
C ALA A 22 -14.72 -4.20 -41.17
N ALA A 23 -15.26 -4.28 -42.39
CA ALA A 23 -15.96 -5.45 -42.86
C ALA A 23 -14.97 -6.63 -43.04
N GLY A 24 -15.26 -7.77 -42.41
CA GLY A 24 -14.84 -9.09 -42.91
C GLY A 24 -14.04 -10.00 -41.99
N VAL A 25 -13.37 -9.51 -40.95
CA VAL A 25 -12.49 -10.35 -40.11
C VAL A 25 -13.18 -10.68 -38.79
N GLN A 26 -13.55 -11.95 -38.62
CA GLN A 26 -14.09 -12.45 -37.36
C GLN A 26 -12.95 -12.60 -36.34
N VAL A 27 -13.12 -12.01 -35.15
CA VAL A 27 -12.16 -12.15 -34.05
C VAL A 27 -12.75 -13.08 -33.00
N PHE A 28 -12.11 -14.21 -32.78
CA PHE A 28 -12.55 -15.21 -31.82
C PHE A 28 -11.98 -14.94 -30.42
N PRO A 29 -12.77 -15.15 -29.36
CA PRO A 29 -12.31 -14.97 -28.00
C PRO A 29 -11.18 -15.96 -27.63
N PRO A 30 -10.27 -15.59 -26.72
CA PRO A 30 -9.26 -16.51 -26.19
C PRO A 30 -9.90 -17.77 -25.59
N VAL A 31 -9.16 -18.87 -25.57
CA VAL A 31 -9.64 -20.15 -25.02
C VAL A 31 -8.85 -20.55 -23.79
N ASN A 32 -9.42 -21.42 -22.95
CA ASN A 32 -8.81 -21.92 -21.72
C ASN A 32 -8.34 -20.78 -20.79
N PHE A 33 -9.15 -19.73 -20.66
CA PHE A 33 -8.91 -18.71 -19.65
C PHE A 33 -9.08 -19.36 -18.27
N THR A 34 -8.09 -19.17 -17.41
CA THR A 34 -8.02 -19.76 -16.07
C THR A 34 -7.40 -18.77 -15.11
N LEU A 35 -7.84 -18.86 -13.85
CA LEU A 35 -7.29 -18.13 -12.73
C LEU A 35 -6.72 -19.15 -11.75
N THR A 36 -5.46 -19.03 -11.38
CA THR A 36 -4.82 -19.92 -10.40
C THR A 36 -4.10 -19.12 -9.34
N VAL A 37 -4.27 -19.50 -8.07
CA VAL A 37 -3.54 -18.87 -6.96
C VAL A 37 -2.11 -19.40 -6.96
N SER A 38 -1.14 -18.55 -7.31
CA SER A 38 0.26 -18.93 -7.41
C SER A 38 1.07 -18.71 -6.13
N ALA A 39 0.64 -17.74 -5.31
CA ALA A 39 1.22 -17.42 -4.00
C ALA A 39 0.21 -16.63 -3.14
N LEU A 40 0.58 -16.28 -1.90
CA LEU A 40 -0.27 -15.46 -1.03
C LEU A 40 -0.64 -14.13 -1.70
N ALA A 41 -1.95 -13.88 -1.81
CA ALA A 41 -2.49 -12.70 -2.49
C ALA A 41 -1.92 -12.51 -3.91
N GLN A 42 -1.66 -13.60 -4.64
CA GLN A 42 -1.17 -13.56 -6.01
C GLN A 42 -1.95 -14.54 -6.89
N VAL A 43 -2.41 -14.05 -8.04
CA VAL A 43 -3.17 -14.82 -9.03
C VAL A 43 -2.46 -14.78 -10.37
N LEU A 44 -2.36 -15.95 -11.00
CA LEU A 44 -1.93 -16.15 -12.37
C LEU A 44 -3.17 -16.24 -13.25
N LEU A 45 -3.33 -15.25 -14.12
CA LEU A 45 -4.25 -15.27 -15.24
C LEU A 45 -3.55 -15.98 -16.39
N HIS A 46 -4.14 -17.02 -16.95
CA HIS A 46 -3.55 -17.75 -18.07
C HIS A 46 -4.63 -18.10 -19.10
N TRP A 47 -4.32 -17.91 -20.38
CA TRP A 47 -5.21 -18.21 -21.50
C TRP A 47 -4.40 -18.72 -22.70
N LYS A 48 -5.09 -19.16 -23.74
CA LYS A 48 -4.49 -19.54 -25.03
C LYS A 48 -5.11 -18.75 -26.18
N PRO A 49 -4.34 -18.44 -27.23
CA PRO A 49 -4.90 -17.90 -28.46
C PRO A 49 -5.98 -18.86 -29.00
N ASN A 50 -7.02 -18.32 -29.63
CA ASN A 50 -8.02 -19.15 -30.26
C ASN A 50 -7.40 -19.88 -31.47
N PRO A 51 -7.47 -21.22 -31.56
CA PRO A 51 -6.87 -21.96 -32.67
C PRO A 51 -7.52 -21.66 -34.02
N ASN A 52 -8.75 -21.18 -34.03
CA ASN A 52 -9.49 -20.83 -35.25
C ASN A 52 -9.22 -19.39 -35.71
N GLN A 53 -8.38 -18.64 -35.00
CA GLN A 53 -8.07 -17.26 -35.37
C GLN A 53 -7.06 -17.23 -36.52
N GLU A 54 -7.36 -16.48 -37.58
CA GLU A 54 -6.40 -16.15 -38.63
C GLU A 54 -5.25 -15.32 -38.07
N GLN A 55 -4.01 -15.80 -38.22
CA GLN A 55 -2.81 -15.19 -37.62
C GLN A 55 -1.97 -14.40 -38.63
N THR A 56 -2.27 -14.48 -39.92
CA THR A 56 -1.46 -13.84 -40.97
C THR A 56 -1.79 -12.36 -41.07
N ASN A 57 -0.76 -11.51 -41.04
CA ASN A 57 -0.83 -10.04 -41.20
C ASN A 57 -1.47 -9.25 -40.03
N TYR A 58 -1.77 -9.89 -38.90
CA TYR A 58 -2.31 -9.22 -37.71
C TYR A 58 -1.35 -9.26 -36.53
N THR A 59 -1.31 -8.19 -35.73
CA THR A 59 -0.70 -8.22 -34.41
C THR A 59 -1.76 -8.57 -33.37
N ILE A 60 -1.57 -9.68 -32.65
CA ILE A 60 -2.48 -10.15 -31.60
C ILE A 60 -2.12 -9.47 -30.27
N ARG A 61 -3.11 -8.85 -29.63
CA ARG A 61 -3.04 -8.36 -28.25
C ARG A 61 -4.24 -8.88 -27.47
N TYR A 62 -4.21 -8.69 -26.16
CA TYR A 62 -5.29 -9.06 -25.26
C TYR A 62 -5.61 -7.87 -24.37
N ASP A 63 -6.87 -7.47 -24.34
CA ASP A 63 -7.37 -6.58 -23.30
C ASP A 63 -7.72 -7.43 -22.08
N VAL A 64 -7.20 -7.04 -20.93
CA VAL A 64 -7.49 -7.66 -19.65
C VAL A 64 -8.18 -6.62 -18.77
N LYS A 65 -9.30 -7.04 -18.17
CA LYS A 65 -10.10 -6.22 -17.26
C LYS A 65 -10.30 -6.97 -15.96
N ILE A 66 -9.64 -6.53 -14.89
CA ILE A 66 -9.90 -6.99 -13.53
C ILE A 66 -11.13 -6.25 -13.03
N LEU A 67 -12.11 -6.97 -12.50
CA LEU A 67 -13.33 -6.40 -11.91
C LEU A 67 -13.25 -6.31 -10.39
N SER A 68 -12.67 -7.33 -9.77
CA SER A 68 -12.56 -7.49 -8.31
C SER A 68 -11.21 -8.14 -7.98
N PRO A 69 -10.52 -7.73 -6.90
CA PRO A 69 -10.97 -6.81 -5.85
C PRO A 69 -10.79 -5.32 -6.17
N VAL A 70 -9.88 -4.97 -7.08
CA VAL A 70 -9.63 -3.58 -7.49
C VAL A 70 -9.75 -3.52 -9.01
N PRO A 71 -10.65 -2.68 -9.57
CA PRO A 71 -10.79 -2.54 -11.01
C PRO A 71 -9.49 -2.07 -11.67
N GLU A 72 -9.03 -2.80 -12.67
CA GLU A 72 -7.83 -2.48 -13.45
C GLU A 72 -8.09 -2.87 -14.92
N GLU A 73 -7.68 -2.03 -15.87
CA GLU A 73 -7.72 -2.33 -17.29
C GLU A 73 -6.34 -2.11 -17.90
N TYR A 74 -5.88 -3.08 -18.67
CA TYR A 74 -4.60 -3.01 -19.37
C TYR A 74 -4.63 -3.94 -20.58
N ASP A 75 -3.65 -3.78 -21.44
CA ASP A 75 -3.47 -4.67 -22.59
C ASP A 75 -2.11 -5.38 -22.52
N THR A 76 -2.01 -6.55 -23.18
CA THR A 76 -0.75 -7.29 -23.26
C THR A 76 -0.65 -8.14 -24.53
N MET A 77 0.57 -8.44 -24.96
CA MET A 77 0.85 -9.45 -25.99
C MET A 77 1.09 -10.85 -25.41
N LYS A 78 1.25 -10.96 -24.08
CA LYS A 78 1.48 -12.24 -23.41
C LYS A 78 0.17 -13.02 -23.29
N THR A 79 0.26 -14.32 -23.12
CA THR A 79 -0.89 -15.20 -22.85
C THR A 79 -1.07 -15.54 -21.37
N HIS A 80 -0.38 -14.77 -20.52
CA HIS A 80 -0.47 -14.87 -19.08
C HIS A 80 -0.22 -13.50 -18.44
N SER A 81 -0.74 -13.33 -17.23
CA SER A 81 -0.50 -12.16 -16.42
C SER A 81 -0.50 -12.52 -14.94
N LEU A 82 0.46 -11.98 -14.19
CA LEU A 82 0.55 -12.17 -12.75
C LEU A 82 0.06 -10.91 -12.06
N ARG A 83 -0.83 -11.07 -11.07
CA ARG A 83 -1.42 -9.96 -10.33
C ARG A 83 -1.37 -10.22 -8.83
N THR A 84 -0.94 -9.21 -8.08
CA THR A 84 -0.95 -9.23 -6.62
C THR A 84 -2.20 -8.50 -6.14
N ALA A 85 -3.09 -9.18 -5.44
CA ALA A 85 -4.38 -8.65 -5.01
C ALA A 85 -4.92 -9.44 -3.80
N ALA A 86 -5.71 -8.80 -2.94
CA ALA A 86 -6.35 -9.49 -1.82
C ALA A 86 -7.46 -10.45 -2.32
N LEU A 87 -7.29 -11.74 -2.09
CA LEU A 87 -8.15 -12.81 -2.65
C LEU A 87 -9.23 -13.30 -1.67
N HIS A 88 -9.26 -12.80 -0.43
CA HIS A 88 -10.19 -13.25 0.60
C HIS A 88 -11.68 -12.96 0.31
N ASN A 89 -11.97 -12.12 -0.70
CA ASN A 89 -13.31 -11.86 -1.21
C ASN A 89 -13.51 -12.37 -2.65
N GLY A 90 -12.61 -13.24 -3.12
CA GLY A 90 -12.59 -13.72 -4.50
C GLY A 90 -11.83 -12.78 -5.44
N PHE A 91 -11.79 -13.15 -6.72
CA PHE A 91 -11.15 -12.40 -7.80
C PHE A 91 -11.92 -12.62 -9.09
N SER A 92 -12.16 -11.59 -9.89
CA SER A 92 -12.91 -11.72 -11.14
C SER A 92 -12.22 -10.91 -12.23
N ALA A 93 -12.05 -11.51 -13.40
CA ALA A 93 -11.40 -10.88 -14.52
C ALA A 93 -12.07 -11.28 -15.84
N HIS A 94 -12.01 -10.36 -16.80
CA HIS A 94 -12.41 -10.59 -18.17
C HIS A 94 -11.20 -10.43 -19.08
N ILE A 95 -11.22 -11.19 -20.18
CA ILE A 95 -10.24 -11.07 -21.24
C ILE A 95 -10.90 -11.11 -22.61
N ARG A 96 -10.39 -10.32 -23.55
CA ARG A 96 -10.74 -10.43 -24.97
C ARG A 96 -9.50 -10.33 -25.85
N MET A 97 -9.60 -10.86 -27.06
CA MET A 97 -8.57 -10.74 -28.07
C MET A 97 -8.75 -9.44 -28.86
N LEU A 98 -7.63 -8.84 -29.21
CA LEU A 98 -7.51 -7.73 -30.15
C LEU A 98 -6.69 -8.17 -31.35
N LEU A 99 -7.18 -7.88 -32.55
CA LEU A 99 -6.39 -7.91 -33.78
C LEU A 99 -6.13 -6.49 -34.24
N LEU A 100 -4.85 -6.19 -34.47
CA LEU A 100 -4.39 -4.90 -34.98
C LEU A 100 -3.82 -5.10 -36.38
N HIS A 101 -4.30 -4.29 -37.33
CA HIS A 101 -3.76 -4.21 -38.68
C HIS A 101 -3.84 -2.76 -39.17
N ASN A 102 -2.67 -2.14 -39.38
CA ASN A 102 -2.56 -0.70 -39.63
C ASN A 102 -3.31 0.09 -38.54
N GLU A 103 -4.25 0.96 -38.92
CA GLU A 103 -5.08 1.77 -38.00
C GLU A 103 -6.38 1.06 -37.57
N LEU A 104 -6.60 -0.20 -37.98
CA LEU A 104 -7.80 -0.95 -37.65
C LEU A 104 -7.60 -1.81 -36.40
N GLN A 105 -8.53 -1.68 -35.46
CA GLN A 105 -8.61 -2.51 -34.26
C GLN A 105 -9.92 -3.30 -34.26
N MET A 106 -9.80 -4.62 -34.24
CA MET A 106 -10.94 -5.54 -34.18
C MET A 106 -10.88 -6.31 -32.86
N ARG A 107 -12.04 -6.59 -32.27
CA ARG A 107 -12.14 -7.11 -30.90
C ARG A 107 -13.05 -8.33 -30.87
N SER A 108 -12.67 -9.34 -30.09
CA SER A 108 -13.58 -10.44 -29.77
C SER A 108 -14.57 -10.05 -28.66
N ASP A 109 -15.53 -10.94 -28.42
CA ASP A 109 -16.27 -10.95 -27.16
C ASP A 109 -15.36 -11.20 -25.94
N TRP A 110 -15.87 -10.84 -24.77
CA TRP A 110 -15.21 -11.06 -23.49
C TRP A 110 -15.41 -12.50 -23.02
N VAL A 111 -14.33 -13.12 -22.58
CA VAL A 111 -14.33 -14.34 -21.75
C VAL A 111 -14.13 -13.92 -20.31
N LYS A 112 -14.85 -14.57 -19.39
CA LYS A 112 -14.88 -14.22 -17.98
C LYS A 112 -14.44 -15.43 -17.16
N GLU A 113 -13.69 -15.18 -16.10
CA GLU A 113 -13.38 -16.18 -15.10
C GLU A 113 -13.37 -15.55 -13.71
N GLU A 114 -13.71 -16.37 -12.72
CA GLU A 114 -13.81 -15.94 -11.32
C GLU A 114 -13.20 -16.98 -10.37
N LEU A 115 -12.43 -16.49 -9.40
CA LEU A 115 -12.02 -17.25 -8.23
C LEU A 115 -13.03 -16.97 -7.11
N PRO A 116 -13.75 -17.99 -6.62
CA PRO A 116 -14.65 -17.80 -5.48
C PRO A 116 -13.85 -17.43 -4.22
N PRO A 117 -14.46 -16.70 -3.28
CA PRO A 117 -13.85 -16.46 -1.98
C PRO A 117 -13.58 -17.78 -1.25
N PRO A 118 -12.52 -17.85 -0.41
CA PRO A 118 -12.30 -18.98 0.49
C PRO A 118 -13.49 -19.18 1.45
N PRO A 119 -13.69 -20.40 1.98
CA PRO A 119 -14.78 -20.70 2.89
C PRO A 119 -14.68 -19.93 4.22
N GLY A 120 -15.81 -19.76 4.88
CA GLY A 120 -15.96 -19.08 6.17
C GLY A 120 -16.89 -17.88 6.08
N THR A 121 -17.67 -17.64 7.14
CA THR A 121 -18.59 -16.50 7.15
C THR A 121 -17.84 -15.19 7.40
N PRO A 122 -18.30 -14.04 6.87
CA PRO A 122 -17.63 -12.75 7.06
C PRO A 122 -17.33 -12.41 8.53
N GLU A 123 -18.20 -12.82 9.46
CA GLU A 123 -18.09 -12.53 10.89
C GLU A 123 -16.97 -13.30 11.59
N THR A 124 -16.48 -14.40 10.99
CA THR A 124 -15.35 -15.17 11.52
C THR A 124 -13.99 -14.55 11.15
N SER A 125 -13.95 -13.70 10.12
CA SER A 125 -12.73 -13.02 9.68
C SER A 125 -12.21 -12.08 10.76
N VAL A 126 -10.88 -11.96 10.85
CA VAL A 126 -10.25 -10.93 11.68
C VAL A 126 -10.62 -9.54 11.18
N THR A 127 -10.58 -8.57 12.10
CA THR A 127 -10.84 -7.16 11.84
C THR A 127 -9.73 -6.28 12.41
N ASN A 128 -9.69 -5.01 12.02
CA ASN A 128 -8.74 -4.02 12.54
C ASN A 128 -7.27 -4.45 12.47
N LEU A 129 -6.87 -5.07 11.35
CA LEU A 129 -5.46 -5.37 11.10
C LEU A 129 -4.66 -4.07 11.04
N SER A 130 -3.64 -3.96 11.87
CA SER A 130 -2.66 -2.89 11.85
C SER A 130 -1.27 -3.51 11.87
N CYS A 131 -0.41 -3.08 10.95
CA CYS A 131 0.97 -3.51 10.88
C CYS A 131 1.89 -2.29 10.85
N VAL A 132 3.05 -2.42 11.50
CA VAL A 132 4.10 -1.41 11.56
C VAL A 132 5.44 -2.08 11.32
N THR A 133 6.24 -1.52 10.43
CA THR A 133 7.64 -1.91 10.23
C THR A 133 8.58 -0.92 10.90
N ARG A 134 9.74 -1.40 11.36
CA ARG A 134 10.84 -0.55 11.84
C ARG A 134 12.16 -1.10 11.36
N ILE A 135 13.02 -0.22 10.86
CA ILE A 135 14.41 -0.54 10.51
C ILE A 135 15.22 -0.65 11.80
N THR A 136 15.93 -1.76 12.00
CA THR A 136 16.75 -2.01 13.18
C THR A 136 18.18 -1.49 13.01
N ILE A 137 18.95 -1.45 14.10
CA ILE A 137 20.39 -1.10 14.09
C ILE A 137 21.24 -2.00 13.17
N SER A 138 20.79 -3.22 12.90
CA SER A 138 21.45 -4.18 12.00
C SER A 138 21.03 -4.01 10.54
N ASN A 139 20.35 -2.93 10.18
CA ASN A 139 19.80 -2.67 8.85
C ASN A 139 18.86 -3.80 8.36
N THR A 140 18.12 -4.41 9.28
CA THR A 140 17.06 -5.37 8.97
C THR A 140 15.70 -4.76 9.32
N VAL A 141 14.64 -5.21 8.68
CA VAL A 141 13.28 -4.71 8.96
C VAL A 141 12.58 -5.64 9.95
N SER A 142 12.14 -5.10 11.08
CA SER A 142 11.19 -5.77 11.97
C SER A 142 9.75 -5.48 11.53
N LEU A 143 8.85 -6.43 11.74
CA LEU A 143 7.43 -6.30 11.41
C LEU A 143 6.60 -6.67 12.64
N HIS A 144 5.69 -5.79 13.01
CA HIS A 144 4.77 -5.98 14.12
C HIS A 144 3.34 -5.80 13.64
N CYS A 145 2.48 -6.79 13.87
CA CYS A 145 1.09 -6.75 13.43
C CYS A 145 0.15 -7.07 14.60
N THR A 146 -1.00 -6.42 14.62
CA THR A 146 -2.09 -6.61 15.60
C THR A 146 -3.42 -6.71 14.87
N TRP A 147 -4.36 -7.49 15.41
CA TRP A 147 -5.71 -7.62 14.87
C TRP A 147 -6.71 -7.96 15.98
N LEU A 148 -7.99 -7.78 15.68
CA LEU A 148 -9.09 -8.23 16.53
C LEU A 148 -9.70 -9.52 15.96
N PRO A 149 -9.97 -10.52 16.82
CA PRO A 149 -10.74 -11.70 16.44
C PRO A 149 -12.10 -11.31 15.84
N GLY A 150 -12.58 -12.11 14.89
CA GLY A 150 -13.90 -11.92 14.31
C GLY A 150 -15.00 -12.03 15.36
N GLN A 151 -16.02 -11.17 15.28
CA GLN A 151 -17.13 -11.16 16.24
C GLN A 151 -17.94 -12.47 16.25
N GLY A 152 -17.94 -13.21 15.13
CA GLY A 152 -18.56 -14.52 15.00
C GLY A 152 -17.56 -15.67 15.04
N ALA A 153 -16.29 -15.40 15.34
CA ALA A 153 -15.28 -16.45 15.46
C ALA A 153 -15.47 -17.22 16.78
N PRO A 154 -15.55 -18.56 16.76
CA PRO A 154 -15.60 -19.38 17.97
C PRO A 154 -14.44 -19.11 18.94
N GLU A 155 -14.64 -19.35 20.23
CA GLU A 155 -13.61 -19.12 21.26
C GLU A 155 -12.37 -20.01 21.08
N ASP A 156 -12.52 -21.19 20.46
CA ASP A 156 -11.42 -22.11 20.18
C ASP A 156 -10.61 -21.74 18.92
N THR A 157 -10.90 -20.59 18.30
CA THR A 157 -10.25 -20.17 17.06
C THR A 157 -8.78 -19.87 17.30
N GLU A 158 -7.90 -20.55 16.58
CA GLU A 158 -6.48 -20.22 16.50
C GLU A 158 -6.19 -19.51 15.17
N TYR A 159 -5.51 -18.36 15.24
CA TYR A 159 -5.15 -17.55 14.07
C TYR A 159 -3.66 -17.72 13.74
N PHE A 160 -3.34 -17.73 12.44
CA PHE A 160 -1.97 -17.82 11.95
C PHE A 160 -1.70 -16.70 10.94
N LEU A 161 -0.62 -15.95 11.17
CA LEU A 161 -0.22 -14.83 10.32
C LEU A 161 0.98 -15.22 9.46
N PHE A 162 0.87 -14.92 8.18
CA PHE A 162 1.94 -15.04 7.18
C PHE A 162 2.18 -13.67 6.57
N TYR A 163 3.45 -13.31 6.34
CA TYR A 163 3.78 -12.20 5.46
C TYR A 163 4.41 -12.72 4.17
N ARG A 164 4.18 -12.02 3.06
CA ARG A 164 4.92 -12.22 1.81
C ARG A 164 5.53 -10.90 1.36
N TYR A 165 6.81 -10.96 1.02
CA TYR A 165 7.55 -9.88 0.38
C TYR A 165 8.25 -10.46 -0.85
N LYS A 166 7.89 -9.94 -2.04
CA LYS A 166 8.29 -10.51 -3.34
C LYS A 166 7.97 -12.02 -3.39
N ALA A 167 8.98 -12.87 -3.62
CA ALA A 167 8.85 -14.33 -3.67
C ALA A 167 8.95 -15.02 -2.29
N TYR A 168 9.34 -14.28 -1.24
CA TYR A 168 9.56 -14.85 0.08
C TYR A 168 8.27 -14.81 0.92
N THR A 169 7.91 -15.93 1.53
CA THR A 169 6.76 -16.06 2.43
C THR A 169 7.22 -16.70 3.73
N GLU A 170 6.77 -16.17 4.85
CA GLU A 170 7.11 -16.69 6.18
C GLU A 170 5.91 -16.62 7.13
N GLU A 171 5.77 -17.66 7.94
CA GLU A 171 4.79 -17.75 9.02
C GLU A 171 5.37 -17.18 10.31
N CYS A 172 4.55 -16.42 11.04
CA CYS A 172 4.92 -15.89 12.32
C CYS A 172 5.11 -16.97 13.38
N GLN A 173 6.13 -16.80 14.23
CA GLN A 173 6.46 -17.72 15.32
C GLN A 173 6.33 -17.07 16.70
N ASP A 174 6.39 -15.73 16.79
CA ASP A 174 6.30 -14.97 18.04
C ASP A 174 4.95 -14.27 18.15
N TYR A 175 4.00 -14.92 18.82
CA TYR A 175 2.64 -14.44 19.01
C TYR A 175 2.39 -13.95 20.43
N ILE A 176 1.60 -12.89 20.54
CA ILE A 176 0.95 -12.49 21.80
C ILE A 176 -0.52 -12.86 21.71
N LYS A 177 -1.01 -13.48 22.79
CA LYS A 177 -2.34 -14.07 22.87
C LYS A 177 -3.27 -13.24 23.73
N ASP A 178 -4.56 -13.27 23.38
CA ASP A 178 -5.61 -12.69 24.20
C ASP A 178 -5.96 -13.57 25.42
N LYS A 179 -6.93 -13.12 26.22
CA LYS A 179 -7.41 -13.82 27.41
C LYS A 179 -8.02 -15.21 27.14
N TRP A 180 -8.36 -15.52 25.89
CA TRP A 180 -8.87 -16.81 25.45
C TRP A 180 -7.79 -17.65 24.76
N ASN A 181 -6.51 -17.26 24.90
CA ASN A 181 -5.37 -17.96 24.31
C ASN A 181 -5.39 -17.97 22.76
N ARG A 182 -6.05 -16.99 22.14
CA ARG A 182 -6.07 -16.80 20.69
C ARG A 182 -4.97 -15.83 20.28
N ASN A 183 -4.27 -16.11 19.18
CA ASN A 183 -3.25 -15.20 18.65
C ASN A 183 -3.92 -13.90 18.16
N THR A 184 -3.47 -12.75 18.67
CA THR A 184 -4.00 -11.41 18.30
C THR A 184 -2.93 -10.41 17.92
N GLU A 185 -1.66 -10.76 18.15
CA GLU A 185 -0.51 -9.97 17.77
C GLU A 185 0.62 -10.90 17.36
N CYS A 186 1.44 -10.45 16.40
CA CYS A 186 2.58 -11.18 15.88
C CYS A 186 3.78 -10.25 15.71
N ARG A 187 4.99 -10.78 15.98
CA ARG A 187 6.25 -10.08 15.80
C ARG A 187 7.21 -10.90 14.93
N PHE A 188 7.82 -10.24 13.96
CA PHE A 188 9.02 -10.70 13.27
C PHE A 188 10.17 -9.79 13.65
N SER A 189 11.14 -10.33 14.39
CA SER A 189 12.32 -9.57 14.82
C SER A 189 13.19 -9.14 13.65
N ALA A 190 13.29 -9.99 12.62
CA ALA A 190 14.00 -9.70 11.38
C ALA A 190 13.27 -10.36 10.21
N THR A 191 12.95 -9.57 9.18
CA THR A 191 12.29 -10.03 7.96
C THR A 191 13.26 -9.99 6.77
N ARG A 192 12.78 -10.45 5.61
CA ARG A 192 13.44 -10.33 4.31
C ARG A 192 13.04 -9.06 3.54
N ILE A 193 12.28 -8.16 4.16
CA ILE A 193 11.90 -6.88 3.56
C ILE A 193 13.17 -6.04 3.40
N ASP A 194 13.41 -5.56 2.18
CA ASP A 194 14.58 -4.75 1.88
C ASP A 194 14.34 -3.29 2.32
N PRO A 195 15.10 -2.76 3.29
CA PRO A 195 14.90 -1.38 3.77
C PRO A 195 15.27 -0.32 2.72
N GLU A 196 16.03 -0.66 1.67
CA GLU A 196 16.46 0.29 0.63
C GLU A 196 15.39 0.50 -0.44
N GLU A 197 14.44 -0.45 -0.56
CA GLU A 197 13.38 -0.35 -1.55
C GLU A 197 12.19 0.49 -1.07
N VAL A 198 11.51 1.09 -2.05
CA VAL A 198 10.40 2.03 -1.87
C VAL A 198 9.22 1.56 -2.72
N ASP A 199 8.02 1.76 -2.21
CA ASP A 199 6.74 1.44 -2.85
C ASP A 199 6.50 -0.05 -3.13
N GLU A 200 7.32 -0.92 -2.56
CA GLU A 200 7.12 -2.37 -2.62
C GLU A 200 5.94 -2.81 -1.77
N LEU A 201 5.27 -3.87 -2.23
CA LEU A 201 4.09 -4.42 -1.56
C LEU A 201 4.46 -5.50 -0.56
N ILE A 202 4.05 -5.29 0.68
CA ILE A 202 4.05 -6.28 1.75
C ILE A 202 2.64 -6.86 1.85
N VAL A 203 2.52 -8.16 1.64
CA VAL A 203 1.25 -8.88 1.80
C VAL A 203 1.19 -9.46 3.20
N ILE A 204 0.10 -9.18 3.92
CA ILE A 204 -0.23 -9.85 5.17
C ILE A 204 -1.43 -10.75 4.93
N HIS A 205 -1.30 -12.01 5.31
CA HIS A 205 -2.36 -13.01 5.26
C HIS A 205 -2.58 -13.56 6.66
N ILE A 206 -3.83 -13.52 7.13
CA ILE A 206 -4.22 -14.15 8.38
C ILE A 206 -5.28 -15.19 8.04
N ASN A 207 -5.04 -16.44 8.43
CA ASN A 207 -6.06 -17.48 8.40
C ASN A 207 -6.34 -17.96 9.83
N GLY A 208 -7.26 -18.90 9.97
CA GLY A 208 -7.52 -19.50 11.27
C GLY A 208 -8.15 -20.87 11.16
N SER A 209 -8.15 -21.57 12.28
CA SER A 209 -8.77 -22.88 12.42
C SER A 209 -9.63 -22.93 13.67
N SER A 210 -10.75 -23.63 13.58
CA SER A 210 -11.67 -23.90 14.70
C SER A 210 -12.34 -25.24 14.45
N LYS A 211 -12.74 -25.93 15.51
CA LYS A 211 -13.51 -27.18 15.43
C LYS A 211 -14.96 -26.94 15.01
N TYR A 212 -15.48 -25.72 15.19
CA TYR A 212 -16.90 -25.42 15.08
C TYR A 212 -17.27 -24.61 13.83
N ALA A 213 -16.31 -23.91 13.22
CA ALA A 213 -16.56 -23.11 12.04
C ALA A 213 -15.33 -23.00 11.13
N ALA A 214 -15.57 -22.87 9.83
CA ALA A 214 -14.54 -22.42 8.90
C ALA A 214 -14.28 -20.92 9.14
N ILE A 215 -13.02 -20.57 9.37
CA ILE A 215 -12.61 -19.19 9.63
C ILE A 215 -12.26 -18.53 8.31
N LYS A 216 -12.98 -17.46 7.97
CA LYS A 216 -12.71 -16.71 6.75
C LYS A 216 -11.33 -16.05 6.86
N PRO A 217 -10.40 -16.31 5.92
CA PRO A 217 -9.11 -15.66 5.93
C PRO A 217 -9.23 -14.17 5.63
N PHE A 218 -8.23 -13.41 6.02
CA PHE A 218 -8.09 -12.00 5.69
C PHE A 218 -6.74 -11.76 4.99
N GLN A 219 -6.74 -10.84 4.03
CA GLN A 219 -5.52 -10.43 3.33
C GLN A 219 -5.51 -8.93 3.14
N GLN A 220 -4.38 -8.30 3.41
CA GLN A 220 -4.17 -6.88 3.17
C GLN A 220 -2.80 -6.65 2.53
N LEU A 221 -2.77 -5.74 1.57
CA LEU A 221 -1.57 -5.31 0.88
C LEU A 221 -1.20 -3.94 1.46
N PHE A 222 0.01 -3.83 1.99
CA PHE A 222 0.56 -2.57 2.47
C PHE A 222 1.69 -2.15 1.53
N ASN A 223 1.70 -0.88 1.15
CA ASN A 223 2.91 -0.27 0.65
C ASN A 223 3.91 -0.16 1.82
N GLN A 224 5.16 -0.59 1.60
CA GLN A 224 6.21 -0.62 2.62
C GLN A 224 6.34 0.70 3.40
N ASN A 225 6.32 1.83 2.69
CA ASN A 225 6.50 3.16 3.24
C ASN A 225 5.30 3.62 4.07
N ALA A 226 4.10 3.13 3.71
CA ALA A 226 2.87 3.48 4.39
C ALA A 226 2.77 2.84 5.79
N ILE A 227 3.54 1.78 6.06
CA ILE A 227 3.58 1.12 7.37
C ILE A 227 4.92 1.26 8.10
N GLU A 228 5.89 1.96 7.52
CA GLU A 228 7.15 2.26 8.21
C GLU A 228 6.93 3.29 9.32
N LYS A 229 7.37 2.93 10.52
CA LYS A 229 7.55 3.88 11.61
C LYS A 229 9.02 4.28 11.71
N VAL A 230 9.26 5.53 11.33
CA VAL A 230 10.61 6.12 11.30
C VAL A 230 11.24 6.07 12.69
N ASN A 231 12.54 5.81 12.76
CA ASN A 231 13.28 5.83 14.00
C ASN A 231 13.42 7.26 14.55
N VAL A 232 13.57 7.37 15.86
CA VAL A 232 13.84 8.66 16.51
C VAL A 232 15.21 9.20 16.02
N PRO A 233 15.35 10.52 15.79
CA PRO A 233 16.66 11.14 15.54
C PRO A 233 17.68 10.76 16.62
N ARG A 234 18.92 10.50 16.22
CA ARG A 234 19.98 10.08 17.15
C ARG A 234 20.81 11.26 17.61
N ASN A 235 21.51 11.09 18.73
CA ASN A 235 22.51 12.05 19.22
C ASN A 235 21.99 13.50 19.26
N VAL A 236 20.77 13.68 19.78
CA VAL A 236 20.15 14.99 19.92
C VAL A 236 20.88 15.76 21.02
N THR A 237 21.52 16.86 20.65
CA THR A 237 22.21 17.75 21.58
C THR A 237 21.61 19.14 21.49
N VAL A 238 21.34 19.74 22.64
CA VAL A 238 20.85 21.11 22.73
C VAL A 238 21.65 21.87 23.77
N PHE A 239 22.10 23.07 23.42
CA PHE A 239 22.75 23.98 24.34
C PHE A 239 22.38 25.43 24.05
N LEU A 240 22.72 26.30 24.99
CA LEU A 240 22.50 27.74 24.88
C LEU A 240 23.83 28.41 24.55
N ASP A 241 23.83 29.26 23.53
CA ASP A 241 24.93 30.16 23.21
C ASP A 241 24.40 31.60 23.19
N GLN A 242 24.83 32.40 24.14
CA GLN A 242 24.34 33.77 24.36
C GLN A 242 22.80 33.83 24.50
N ASN A 243 22.10 34.24 23.45
CA ASN A 243 20.63 34.37 23.38
C ASN A 243 20.00 33.35 22.43
N ASP A 244 20.78 32.38 21.95
CA ASP A 244 20.33 31.37 21.01
C ASP A 244 20.31 29.99 21.64
N LEU A 245 19.29 29.24 21.27
CA LEU A 245 19.22 27.80 21.42
C LEU A 245 19.80 27.18 20.16
N LEU A 246 20.84 26.38 20.34
CA LEU A 246 21.48 25.61 19.28
C LEU A 246 21.17 24.13 19.51
N ALA A 247 20.54 23.52 18.52
CA ALA A 247 20.22 22.10 18.52
C ALA A 247 20.82 21.41 17.30
N THR A 248 21.40 20.23 17.51
CA THR A 248 21.93 19.38 16.44
C THR A 248 21.56 17.93 16.72
N TRP A 249 21.36 17.14 15.66
CA TRP A 249 21.04 15.73 15.76
C TRP A 249 21.50 14.97 14.53
N GLU A 250 21.67 13.67 14.66
CA GLU A 250 21.89 12.76 13.53
C GLU A 250 20.56 12.27 12.96
N LYS A 251 20.58 11.94 11.66
CA LYS A 251 19.43 11.33 10.99
C LYS A 251 19.00 10.01 11.67
N PRO A 252 17.73 9.61 11.54
CA PRO A 252 17.26 8.30 11.97
C PRO A 252 18.06 7.13 11.37
N ILE A 253 18.03 5.99 12.05
CA ILE A 253 18.55 4.73 11.51
C ILE A 253 17.71 4.36 10.29
N SER A 254 18.34 4.43 9.13
CA SER A 254 17.70 4.25 7.82
C SER A 254 18.77 4.26 6.71
N PRO A 255 18.56 3.57 5.58
CA PRO A 255 19.41 3.70 4.40
C PRO A 255 19.25 5.05 3.68
N PHE A 256 18.16 5.79 3.92
CA PHE A 256 17.94 7.10 3.30
C PHE A 256 18.96 8.14 3.77
N ARG A 257 19.27 9.07 2.86
CA ARG A 257 20.15 10.22 3.13
C ARG A 257 19.45 11.28 3.99
N GLU A 258 20.22 12.23 4.51
CA GLU A 258 19.72 13.28 5.41
C GLU A 258 18.62 14.13 4.77
N GLU A 259 18.74 14.42 3.46
CA GLU A 259 17.78 15.26 2.72
C GLU A 259 16.41 14.61 2.57
N CYS A 260 16.30 13.31 2.87
CA CYS A 260 15.06 12.56 2.84
C CYS A 260 14.17 12.80 4.07
N PHE A 261 14.71 13.39 5.15
CA PHE A 261 14.00 13.54 6.42
C PHE A 261 13.48 14.96 6.63
N GLU A 262 12.28 15.06 7.20
CA GLU A 262 11.80 16.25 7.89
C GLU A 262 11.69 15.95 9.39
N TYR A 263 11.81 17.01 10.18
CA TYR A 263 11.77 16.96 11.62
C TYR A 263 10.70 17.90 12.17
N GLU A 264 10.07 17.48 13.27
CA GLU A 264 9.31 18.39 14.12
C GLU A 264 10.08 18.61 15.41
N PHE A 265 10.29 19.88 15.74
CA PHE A 265 10.98 20.34 16.93
C PHE A 265 9.97 20.94 17.89
N TYR A 266 9.74 20.24 18.99
CA TYR A 266 8.85 20.67 20.05
C TYR A 266 9.63 21.41 21.12
N LEU A 267 9.19 22.63 21.44
CA LEU A 267 9.76 23.50 22.46
C LEU A 267 8.65 23.95 23.41
N CYS A 268 8.86 23.80 24.71
CA CYS A 268 7.98 24.32 25.74
C CYS A 268 8.76 25.22 26.72
N ASN A 269 8.35 26.47 26.86
CA ASN A 269 8.82 27.36 27.92
C ASN A 269 8.12 26.96 29.23
N LEU A 270 8.88 26.48 30.21
CA LEU A 270 8.31 25.94 31.45
C LEU A 270 7.82 27.03 32.40
N LYS A 271 8.26 28.28 32.25
CA LYS A 271 7.80 29.42 33.05
C LYS A 271 6.46 29.95 32.55
N SER A 272 6.34 30.17 31.24
CA SER A 272 5.10 30.70 30.64
C SER A 272 4.09 29.61 30.24
N GLY A 273 4.52 28.35 30.15
CA GLY A 273 3.73 27.24 29.62
C GLY A 273 3.54 27.29 28.09
N THR A 274 4.21 28.20 27.38
CA THR A 274 4.07 28.37 25.93
C THR A 274 4.71 27.20 25.20
N LYS A 275 3.96 26.59 24.26
CA LYS A 275 4.39 25.44 23.46
C LYS A 275 4.47 25.81 21.98
N GLN A 276 5.50 25.32 21.29
CA GLN A 276 5.73 25.53 19.87
C GLN A 276 6.18 24.23 19.22
N ILE A 277 5.71 23.98 18.00
CA ILE A 277 6.21 22.91 17.12
C ILE A 277 6.68 23.56 15.84
N LEU A 278 7.95 23.37 15.51
CA LEU A 278 8.59 23.93 14.32
C LEU A 278 8.97 22.79 13.37
N LYS A 279 8.74 22.99 12.07
CA LYS A 279 9.15 22.03 11.03
C LYS A 279 10.53 22.41 10.51
N ILE A 280 11.41 21.43 10.42
CA ILE A 280 12.83 21.61 10.09
C ILE A 280 13.23 20.55 9.05
N SER A 281 14.06 20.93 8.09
CA SER A 281 14.55 20.06 7.01
C SER A 281 16.09 19.92 7.01
N SER A 282 16.74 20.37 8.07
CA SER A 282 18.17 20.25 8.34
C SER A 282 18.39 19.46 9.63
N ASN A 283 19.63 18.99 9.84
CA ASN A 283 20.05 18.28 11.04
C ASN A 283 20.55 19.20 12.16
N ASP A 284 20.46 20.51 11.93
CA ASP A 284 20.76 21.57 12.88
C ASP A 284 19.63 22.60 12.92
N PHE A 285 19.53 23.30 14.05
CA PHE A 285 18.53 24.34 14.27
C PHE A 285 19.02 25.40 15.24
N ARG A 286 18.74 26.66 14.91
CA ARG A 286 19.04 27.83 15.73
C ARG A 286 17.76 28.63 15.96
N LEU A 287 17.47 28.93 17.22
CA LEU A 287 16.33 29.75 17.61
C LEU A 287 16.72 30.76 18.67
N TRP A 288 16.38 32.03 18.44
CA TRP A 288 16.52 33.06 19.44
C TRP A 288 15.50 32.86 20.57
N ILE A 289 15.97 32.80 21.81
CA ILE A 289 15.12 32.58 22.99
C ILE A 289 15.55 33.42 24.20
N ASP A 290 14.65 33.52 25.17
CA ASP A 290 14.96 34.11 26.48
C ASP A 290 15.64 33.06 27.39
N VAL A 291 16.98 33.10 27.41
CA VAL A 291 17.83 32.18 28.19
C VAL A 291 17.67 32.29 29.71
N THR A 292 16.90 33.27 30.21
CA THR A 292 16.54 33.35 31.63
C THR A 292 15.45 32.34 32.02
N ASN A 293 14.74 31.77 31.05
CA ASN A 293 13.71 30.77 31.28
C ASN A 293 14.26 29.35 31.09
N ARG A 294 13.57 28.37 31.70
CA ARG A 294 13.83 26.95 31.47
C ARG A 294 12.92 26.41 30.37
N TYR A 295 13.48 25.56 29.50
CA TYR A 295 12.77 24.97 28.37
C TYR A 295 12.85 23.44 28.40
N SER A 296 11.81 22.78 27.89
CA SER A 296 11.82 21.35 27.57
C SER A 296 11.69 21.13 26.07
N ILE A 297 12.49 20.23 25.53
CA ILE A 297 12.67 20.07 24.09
C ILE A 297 12.55 18.60 23.72
N GLN A 298 11.89 18.33 22.59
CA GLN A 298 11.83 17.02 21.96
C GLN A 298 11.88 17.17 20.45
N ILE A 299 12.39 16.15 19.77
CA ILE A 299 12.42 16.09 18.32
C ILE A 299 11.89 14.75 17.81
N ARG A 300 11.22 14.76 16.66
CA ARG A 300 10.80 13.56 15.94
C ARG A 300 11.03 13.73 14.44
N ALA A 301 11.09 12.62 13.71
CA ALA A 301 11.35 12.59 12.28
C ALA A 301 10.23 11.92 11.48
N ASN A 302 10.13 12.28 10.20
CA ASN A 302 9.40 11.55 9.19
C ASN A 302 10.12 11.71 7.84
N HIS A 303 9.71 10.92 6.84
CA HIS A 303 10.14 11.09 5.46
C HIS A 303 9.53 12.34 4.84
N HIS A 304 10.23 12.97 3.91
CA HIS A 304 9.80 14.18 3.23
C HIS A 304 9.76 14.04 1.70
N ILE A 305 10.93 13.94 1.06
CA ILE A 305 11.08 14.03 -0.41
C ILE A 305 11.22 12.65 -1.05
N CYS A 306 11.95 11.75 -0.40
CA CYS A 306 12.40 10.50 -1.01
C CYS A 306 11.34 9.41 -1.06
N CYS A 307 10.31 9.50 -0.22
CA CYS A 307 9.17 8.60 -0.25
C CYS A 307 7.93 9.24 0.39
N THR A 308 6.80 8.56 0.26
CA THR A 308 5.55 8.99 0.90
C THR A 308 5.72 9.04 2.42
N ARG A 309 5.09 10.05 3.04
CA ARG A 309 5.11 10.23 4.49
C ARG A 309 4.46 9.01 5.15
N GLY A 310 5.21 8.32 5.99
CA GLY A 310 4.74 7.21 6.81
C GLY A 310 4.33 7.68 8.21
N PHE A 311 4.52 6.81 9.19
CA PHE A 311 4.33 7.19 10.59
C PHE A 311 5.50 8.05 11.08
N TRP A 312 5.17 9.14 11.77
CA TRP A 312 6.15 9.89 12.54
C TRP A 312 6.85 8.98 13.55
N SER A 313 8.13 9.25 13.77
CA SER A 313 8.84 8.63 14.88
C SER A 313 8.17 8.98 16.21
N ASP A 314 8.46 8.18 17.23
CA ASP A 314 8.25 8.62 18.59
C ASP A 314 9.07 9.91 18.84
N TRP A 315 8.65 10.71 19.82
CA TRP A 315 9.44 11.85 20.24
C TRP A 315 10.73 11.37 20.93
N SER A 316 11.81 12.12 20.76
CA SER A 316 13.04 11.93 21.53
C SER A 316 12.78 12.05 23.03
N GLU A 317 13.75 11.57 23.82
CA GLU A 317 13.79 11.91 25.23
C GLU A 317 13.75 13.43 25.43
N ILE A 318 13.19 13.85 26.56
CA ILE A 318 13.04 15.26 26.88
C ILE A 318 14.39 15.82 27.30
N ILE A 319 14.83 16.86 26.61
CA ILE A 319 16.05 17.61 26.95
C ILE A 319 15.63 18.91 27.63
N TYR A 320 16.27 19.24 28.75
CA TYR A 320 16.04 20.49 29.47
C TYR A 320 17.24 21.43 29.30
N VAL A 321 16.96 22.70 28.99
CA VAL A 321 17.97 23.76 28.90
C VAL A 321 17.47 25.02 29.62
N GLY A 322 18.39 25.92 29.96
CA GLY A 322 18.10 27.13 30.72
C GLY A 322 18.19 26.92 32.23
N LYS A 323 18.25 28.02 32.98
CA LYS A 323 18.30 28.00 34.45
C LYS A 323 16.88 27.97 35.03
N ASN A 324 16.74 27.37 36.21
CA ASN A 324 15.49 27.33 36.98
C ASN A 324 15.02 28.73 37.36
#